data_AF-H1LFQ0-F1
#
_entry.id   AF-H1LFQ0-F1
#
_cell.length_a   1.000
_cell.length_b   1.000
_cell.length_c   1.000
_cell.angle_alpha   90.00
_cell.angle_beta   90.00
_cell.angle_gamma   90.00
#
_symmetry.space_group_name_H-M   'P 1'
#
loop_
_entity.id
_entity.type
_entity.pdbx_description
1 polymer ?
#
loop_
_entity_poly.entity_id
_entity_poly.type
_entity_poly.pdbx_seq_one_letter_code
_entity_poly.pdbx_strand_id
1 'polypeptide(L)'
;MMSGSAVVLLGLFVILDLRRQEPLIEFRLFRDLTFLSSTLIYFTCGFAVVISSVVFNFFLENVRNFGPLHAGYIIMFSSLTVVISLPVGSQLGQKLDYRWSNVTGVLLMTIGGLLLTQLTYQVTGFTMMVNMAIIGLGFGFASLSLVSAVQYIPVEKAGIASGMINAARQLGTCLGIAMLVGVLNHNVANAKTAIKASAYQNVRESQVSPNVRTALDKVIHHDTAANHAKATLAAKSLSNVPKPIRTSELSQLYVGASKLSQANEKMTGSLKKLREDTERLPAFSQAAVPIIKGSQILTAKQKELKQGISLVAQAATIKQVQNKIVTKKHSELTKAFTKTFWVAFICLALMCPVAFWTDRPNNK
;
A
#
# COMPACT_ATOMS: atom_id res chain seq x y z
N MET A 1 -17.63 24.97 0.97
CA MET A 1 -18.35 25.92 1.84
C MET A 1 -18.02 25.73 3.33
N MET A 2 -17.90 24.49 3.84
CA MET A 2 -17.58 24.23 5.27
C MET A 2 -16.21 24.73 5.76
N SER A 3 -15.20 24.81 4.88
CA SER A 3 -13.84 25.24 5.27
C SER A 3 -13.70 26.75 5.50
N GLY A 4 -14.44 27.57 4.74
CA GLY A 4 -14.37 29.03 4.84
C GLY A 4 -15.03 29.56 6.11
N SER A 5 -16.18 29.00 6.49
CA SER A 5 -16.88 29.34 7.74
C SER A 5 -16.05 28.97 8.97
N ALA A 6 -15.32 27.84 8.92
CA ALA A 6 -14.45 27.43 10.01
C ALA A 6 -13.35 28.46 10.27
N VAL A 7 -12.64 28.94 9.23
CA VAL A 7 -11.58 29.94 9.37
C VAL A 7 -12.11 31.27 9.93
N VAL A 8 -13.27 31.71 9.45
CA VAL A 8 -13.91 32.95 9.94
C VAL A 8 -14.30 32.82 11.41
N LEU A 9 -14.95 31.72 11.81
CA LEU A 9 -15.35 31.48 13.21
C LEU A 9 -14.13 31.35 14.14
N LEU A 10 -13.06 30.70 13.68
CA LEU A 10 -11.82 30.55 14.44
C LEU A 10 -11.11 31.90 14.62
N GLY A 11 -11.06 32.72 13.56
CA GLY A 11 -10.55 34.09 13.64
C GLY A 11 -11.37 34.95 14.59
N LEU A 12 -12.70 34.86 14.54
CA LEU A 12 -13.59 35.58 15.46
C LEU A 12 -13.39 35.14 16.90
N PHE A 13 -13.26 33.83 17.15
CA PHE A 13 -12.99 33.27 18.47
C PHE A 13 -11.68 33.82 19.05
N VAL A 14 -10.59 33.78 18.26
CA VAL A 14 -9.28 34.30 18.70
C VAL A 14 -9.36 35.80 19.03
N ILE A 15 -10.03 36.59 18.20
CA ILE A 15 -10.19 38.04 18.44
C ILE A 15 -11.01 38.30 19.71
N LEU A 16 -12.08 37.53 19.93
CA LEU A 16 -12.94 37.67 21.11
C LEU A 16 -12.23 37.20 22.39
N ASP A 17 -11.47 36.11 22.34
CA ASP A 17 -10.73 35.57 23.47
C ASP A 17 -9.59 36.51 23.89
N LEU A 18 -8.85 37.08 22.93
CA LEU A 18 -7.80 38.06 23.19
C LEU A 18 -8.32 39.38 23.79
N ARG A 19 -9.61 39.70 23.63
CA ARG A 19 -10.24 40.91 24.20
C ARG A 19 -10.84 40.70 25.59
N ARG A 20 -10.89 39.46 26.09
CA ARG A 20 -11.44 39.14 27.42
C ARG A 20 -10.42 39.44 28.53
N GLN A 21 -10.91 39.84 29.70
CA GLN A 21 -10.06 40.10 30.88
C GLN A 21 -9.46 38.80 31.45
N GLU A 22 -10.18 37.68 31.34
CA GLU A 22 -9.71 36.33 31.62
C GLU A 22 -9.73 35.51 30.32
N PRO A 23 -8.67 35.55 29.50
CA PRO A 23 -8.60 34.79 28.25
C PRO A 23 -8.52 33.29 28.56
N LEU A 24 -9.22 32.47 27.77
CA LEU A 24 -9.15 31.01 27.88
C LEU A 24 -7.78 30.48 27.48
N ILE A 25 -7.11 31.14 26.52
CA ILE A 25 -5.75 30.82 26.09
C ILE A 25 -4.78 31.89 26.65
N GLU A 26 -4.07 31.53 27.73
CA GLU A 26 -3.03 32.40 28.26
C GLU A 26 -1.73 32.28 27.45
N PHE A 27 -1.62 33.03 26.35
CA PHE A 27 -0.41 33.07 25.51
C PHE A 27 0.86 33.47 26.26
N ARG A 28 0.74 34.09 27.45
CA ARG A 28 1.88 34.42 28.32
C ARG A 28 2.65 33.16 28.77
N LEU A 29 2.00 32.00 28.82
CA LEU A 29 2.63 30.71 29.14
C LEU A 29 3.72 30.34 28.12
N PHE A 30 3.55 30.68 26.84
CA PHE A 30 4.55 30.43 25.79
C PHE A 30 5.82 31.28 25.90
N ARG A 31 5.85 32.29 26.78
CA ARG A 31 7.10 33.02 27.09
C ARG A 31 8.06 32.19 27.92
N ASP A 32 7.54 31.20 28.67
CA ASP A 32 8.38 30.26 29.38
C ASP A 32 8.95 29.22 28.40
N LEU A 33 10.28 29.13 28.36
CA LEU A 33 10.98 28.25 27.42
C LEU A 33 10.68 26.77 27.68
N THR A 34 10.46 26.38 28.93
CA THR A 34 10.11 25.01 29.33
C THR A 34 8.74 24.64 28.78
N PHE A 35 7.75 25.53 28.94
CA PHE A 35 6.40 25.33 28.42
C PHE A 35 6.39 25.29 26.88
N LEU A 36 7.08 26.24 26.23
CA LEU A 36 7.18 26.30 24.77
C LEU A 36 7.84 25.04 24.20
N SER A 37 9.00 24.65 24.73
CA SER A 37 9.76 23.49 24.26
C SER A 37 8.98 22.19 24.47
N SER A 38 8.36 22.02 25.63
CA SER A 38 7.51 20.87 25.92
C SER A 38 6.31 20.80 24.97
N THR A 39 5.70 21.96 24.66
CA THR A 39 4.59 22.03 23.71
C THR A 39 5.00 21.66 22.28
N LEU A 40 6.16 22.15 21.82
CA LEU A 40 6.69 21.81 20.49
C LEU A 40 7.04 20.31 20.38
N ILE A 41 7.61 19.74 21.45
CA ILE A 41 7.92 18.31 21.52
C ILE A 41 6.62 17.51 21.44
N TYR A 42 5.61 17.83 22.25
CA TYR A 42 4.36 17.07 22.28
C TYR A 42 3.53 17.22 21.01
N PHE A 43 3.57 18.39 20.37
CA PHE A 43 3.07 18.62 19.01
C PHE A 43 3.74 17.68 18.01
N THR A 44 5.08 17.63 18.01
CA THR A 44 5.86 16.81 17.06
C THR A 44 5.66 15.32 17.31
N CYS A 45 5.53 14.90 18.57
CA CYS A 45 5.20 13.52 18.91
C CYS A 45 3.83 13.12 18.35
N GLY A 46 2.81 13.99 18.47
CA GLY A 46 1.49 13.75 17.86
C GLY A 46 1.55 13.57 16.34
N PHE A 47 2.29 14.46 15.67
CA PHE A 47 2.56 14.36 14.24
C PHE A 47 3.26 13.05 13.84
N ALA A 48 4.34 12.69 14.55
CA ALA A 48 5.16 11.55 14.19
C ALA A 48 4.50 10.20 14.48
N VAL A 49 3.79 10.06 15.61
CA VAL A 49 3.07 8.83 15.95
C VAL A 49 1.99 8.54 14.91
N VAL A 50 1.16 9.54 14.58
CA VAL A 50 0.04 9.28 13.66
C VAL A 50 0.52 8.93 12.26
N ILE A 51 1.56 9.62 11.76
CA ILE A 51 2.15 9.29 10.46
C ILE A 51 2.72 7.87 10.52
N SER A 52 3.47 7.54 11.57
CA SER A 52 4.09 6.23 11.69
C SER A 52 3.04 5.12 11.73
N SER A 53 2.01 5.24 12.57
CA SER A 53 0.97 4.21 12.74
C SER A 53 0.09 4.06 11.50
N VAL A 54 -0.38 5.15 10.90
CA VAL A 54 -1.28 5.08 9.74
C VAL A 54 -0.54 4.55 8.53
N VAL A 55 0.64 5.10 8.20
CA VAL A 55 1.45 4.63 7.06
C VAL A 55 1.81 3.16 7.24
N PHE A 56 2.19 2.76 8.45
CA PHE A 56 2.55 1.38 8.74
C PHE A 56 1.36 0.43 8.60
N ASN A 57 0.15 0.82 9.05
CA ASN A 57 -1.04 0.01 8.84
C ASN A 57 -1.33 -0.20 7.34
N PHE A 58 -1.28 0.89 6.55
CA PHE A 58 -1.43 0.80 5.10
C PHE A 58 -0.38 -0.10 4.45
N PHE A 59 0.87 -0.07 4.93
CA PHE A 59 1.93 -0.95 4.46
C PHE A 59 1.63 -2.42 4.75
N LEU A 60 1.16 -2.76 5.95
CA LEU A 60 0.80 -4.14 6.30
C LEU A 60 -0.37 -4.66 5.45
N GLU A 61 -1.41 -3.86 5.26
CA GLU A 61 -2.59 -4.26 4.49
C GLU A 61 -2.29 -4.33 2.97
N ASN A 62 -1.67 -3.30 2.40
CA ASN A 62 -1.54 -3.17 0.93
C ASN A 62 -0.25 -3.75 0.35
N VAL A 63 0.82 -3.81 1.14
CA VAL A 63 2.12 -4.35 0.69
C VAL A 63 2.31 -5.77 1.18
N ARG A 64 2.00 -6.05 2.45
CA ARG A 64 2.14 -7.39 3.03
C ARG A 64 0.92 -8.29 2.86
N ASN A 65 -0.20 -7.74 2.40
CA ASN A 65 -1.48 -8.43 2.27
C ASN A 65 -1.92 -9.10 3.59
N PHE A 66 -1.54 -8.52 4.73
CA PHE A 66 -1.99 -9.00 6.03
C PHE A 66 -3.44 -8.61 6.24
N GLY A 67 -4.21 -9.50 6.87
CA GLY A 67 -5.57 -9.17 7.31
C GLY A 67 -5.55 -8.06 8.36
N PRO A 68 -6.61 -7.24 8.48
CA PRO A 68 -6.65 -6.12 9.42
C PRO A 68 -6.36 -6.52 10.88
N LEU A 69 -6.82 -7.71 11.27
CA LEU A 69 -6.61 -8.24 12.62
C LEU A 69 -5.13 -8.57 12.89
N HIS A 70 -4.41 -9.06 11.88
CA HIS A 70 -2.98 -9.35 11.98
C HIS A 70 -2.13 -8.07 11.94
N ALA A 71 -2.57 -7.06 11.18
CA ALA A 71 -1.93 -5.75 11.20
C ALA A 71 -2.09 -5.05 12.56
N GLY A 72 -3.31 -5.08 13.12
CA GLY A 72 -3.60 -4.59 14.46
C GLY A 72 -2.77 -5.27 15.54
N TYR A 73 -2.55 -6.58 15.43
CA TYR A 73 -1.69 -7.33 16.36
C TYR A 73 -0.26 -6.78 16.41
N ILE A 74 0.34 -6.47 15.26
CA ILE A 74 1.70 -5.91 15.20
C ILE A 74 1.73 -4.49 15.77
N ILE A 75 0.73 -3.66 15.44
CA ILE A 75 0.65 -2.28 15.91
C ILE A 75 0.43 -2.22 17.42
N MET A 76 -0.27 -3.19 18.02
CA MET A 76 -0.55 -3.26 19.47
C MET A 76 0.72 -3.20 20.33
N PHE A 77 1.86 -3.70 19.84
CA PHE A 77 3.13 -3.62 20.55
C PHE A 77 3.57 -2.18 20.84
N SER A 78 3.22 -1.23 19.96
CA SER A 78 3.45 0.20 20.25
C SER A 78 2.68 0.63 21.50
N SER A 79 1.39 0.35 21.59
CA SER A 79 0.57 0.66 22.77
C SER A 79 1.06 -0.05 24.03
N LEU A 80 1.45 -1.33 23.93
CA LEU A 80 1.95 -2.10 25.07
C LEU A 80 3.22 -1.47 25.67
N THR A 81 4.14 -1.03 24.81
CA THR A 81 5.35 -0.36 25.26
C THR A 81 5.12 1.05 25.79
N VAL A 82 4.09 1.77 25.34
CA VAL A 82 3.68 3.05 25.95
C VAL A 82 3.26 2.84 27.41
N VAL A 83 2.46 1.80 27.68
CA VAL A 83 2.01 1.45 29.04
C VAL A 83 3.19 1.21 29.99
N ILE A 84 4.29 0.63 29.48
CA ILE A 84 5.50 0.35 30.27
C ILE A 84 6.39 1.59 30.40
N SER A 85 6.58 2.34 29.31
CA SER A 85 7.49 3.49 29.29
C SER A 85 6.97 4.69 30.10
N LEU A 86 5.66 4.86 30.24
CA LEU A 86 5.08 5.95 31.03
C LEU A 86 5.50 5.90 32.52
N PRO A 87 5.26 4.81 33.28
CA PRO A 87 5.73 4.68 34.65
C PRO A 87 7.25 4.75 34.78
N VAL A 88 7.98 4.07 33.89
CA VAL A 88 9.45 4.04 33.91
C VAL A 88 10.03 5.43 33.66
N GLY A 89 9.49 6.16 32.69
CA GLY A 89 9.89 7.53 32.39
C GLY A 89 9.52 8.51 33.48
N SER A 90 8.39 8.31 34.16
CA SER A 90 7.99 9.13 35.31
C SER A 90 8.97 8.96 36.47
N GLN A 91 9.33 7.70 36.80
CA GLN A 91 10.35 7.42 37.81
C GLN A 91 11.72 8.01 37.44
N LEU A 92 12.09 7.93 36.16
CA LEU A 92 13.33 8.53 35.65
C LEU A 92 13.31 10.05 35.79
N GLY A 93 12.20 10.69 35.41
CA GLY A 93 12.03 12.14 35.48
C GLY A 93 12.07 12.67 36.92
N GLN A 94 11.50 11.93 37.88
CA GLN A 94 11.58 12.29 39.30
C GLN A 94 13.01 12.21 39.87
N LYS A 95 13.88 11.35 39.31
CA LYS A 95 15.26 11.15 39.79
C LYS A 95 16.28 12.05 39.09
N LEU A 96 16.13 12.28 37.78
CA LEU A 96 17.13 12.91 36.93
C LEU A 96 16.63 14.15 36.19
N ASP A 97 15.43 14.66 36.49
CA ASP A 97 14.69 15.68 35.74
C ASP A 97 13.98 15.10 34.50
N TYR A 98 12.81 15.65 34.16
CA TYR A 98 11.99 15.14 33.05
C TYR A 98 12.62 15.43 31.69
N ARG A 99 13.60 16.33 31.60
CA ARG A 99 14.39 16.59 30.39
C ARG A 99 15.00 15.33 29.81
N TRP A 100 15.66 14.50 30.62
CA TRP A 100 16.31 13.29 30.10
C TRP A 100 15.30 12.25 29.64
N SER A 101 14.13 12.20 30.28
CA SER A 101 13.01 11.39 29.85
C SER A 101 12.53 11.81 28.45
N ASN A 102 12.31 13.11 28.24
CA ASN A 102 11.87 13.66 26.96
C ASN A 102 12.91 13.49 25.85
N VAL A 103 14.19 13.77 26.13
CA VAL A 103 15.30 13.57 25.18
C VAL A 103 15.39 12.11 24.76
N THR A 104 15.34 11.18 25.71
CA THR A 104 15.36 9.73 25.43
C THR A 104 14.15 9.33 24.57
N GLY A 105 12.96 9.86 24.88
CA GLY A 105 11.75 9.60 24.12
C GLY A 105 11.85 10.05 22.67
N VAL A 106 12.27 11.30 22.43
CA VAL A 106 12.42 11.83 21.06
C VAL A 106 13.51 11.10 20.29
N LEU A 107 14.62 10.73 20.93
CA LEU A 107 15.67 9.92 20.30
C LEU A 107 15.15 8.53 19.90
N LEU A 108 14.45 7.84 20.78
CA LEU A 108 13.85 6.53 20.48
C LEU A 108 12.82 6.63 19.36
N MET A 109 11.98 7.67 19.35
CA MET A 109 11.06 7.92 18.24
C MET A 109 11.79 8.20 16.93
N THR A 110 12.89 8.94 16.98
CA THR A 110 13.73 9.24 15.80
C THR A 110 14.37 7.97 15.25
N ILE A 111 14.93 7.13 16.12
CA ILE A 111 15.48 5.82 15.75
C ILE A 111 14.39 4.91 15.18
N GLY A 112 13.23 4.84 15.84
CA GLY A 112 12.08 4.08 15.36
C GLY A 112 11.59 4.54 13.99
N GLY A 113 11.48 5.86 13.78
CA GLY A 113 11.16 6.46 12.49
C GLY A 113 12.17 6.09 11.41
N LEU A 114 13.47 6.13 11.72
CA LEU A 114 14.53 5.70 10.80
C LEU A 114 14.40 4.21 10.44
N LEU A 115 14.15 3.35 11.42
CA LEU A 115 13.97 1.92 11.19
C LEU A 115 12.75 1.63 10.29
N LEU A 116 11.68 2.44 10.37
CA LEU A 116 10.55 2.33 9.45
C LEU A 116 10.92 2.73 8.02
N THR A 117 11.85 3.66 7.81
CA THR A 117 12.31 4.00 6.45
C THR A 117 13.01 2.82 5.75
N GLN A 118 13.60 1.90 6.52
CA GLN A 118 14.33 0.74 6.03
C GLN A 118 13.45 -0.50 5.80
N LEU A 119 12.13 -0.40 6.02
CA LEU A 119 11.20 -1.50 5.81
C LEU A 119 11.18 -1.95 4.35
N THR A 120 11.68 -3.15 4.12
CA THR A 120 11.62 -3.84 2.82
C THR A 120 10.57 -4.95 2.86
N TYR A 121 10.07 -5.37 1.70
CA TYR A 121 9.09 -6.46 1.57
C TYR A 121 9.49 -7.74 2.32
N GLN A 122 10.79 -8.03 2.46
CA GLN A 122 11.33 -9.26 3.06
C GLN A 122 11.47 -9.23 4.59
N VAL A 123 11.18 -8.10 5.25
CA VAL A 123 11.38 -7.96 6.71
C VAL A 123 10.49 -8.92 7.49
N THR A 124 11.00 -9.55 8.54
CA THR A 124 10.21 -10.51 9.34
C THR A 124 9.15 -9.79 10.19
N GLY A 125 8.06 -10.49 10.53
CA GLY A 125 7.04 -9.94 11.42
C GLY A 125 7.59 -9.55 12.80
N PHE A 126 8.63 -10.25 13.27
CA PHE A 126 9.30 -9.92 14.52
C PHE A 126 9.99 -8.56 14.49
N THR A 127 10.77 -8.27 13.45
CA THR A 127 11.41 -6.95 13.28
C THR A 127 10.37 -5.83 13.22
N MET A 128 9.23 -6.08 12.57
CA MET A 128 8.11 -5.14 12.53
C MET A 128 7.54 -4.84 13.92
N MET A 129 7.34 -5.87 14.76
CA MET A 129 6.90 -5.71 16.15
C MET A 129 7.91 -4.94 16.98
N VAL A 130 9.21 -5.23 16.82
CA VAL A 130 10.29 -4.51 17.50
C VAL A 130 10.33 -3.03 17.09
N ASN A 131 10.18 -2.71 15.80
CA ASN A 131 10.17 -1.32 15.34
C ASN A 131 8.97 -0.54 15.91
N MET A 132 7.79 -1.17 15.98
CA MET A 132 6.61 -0.57 16.62
C MET A 132 6.79 -0.39 18.12
N ALA A 133 7.43 -1.36 18.79
CA ALA A 133 7.78 -1.29 20.20
C ALA A 133 8.74 -0.13 20.50
N ILE A 134 9.76 0.09 19.66
CA ILE A 134 10.71 1.22 19.82
C ILE A 134 9.99 2.57 19.71
N ILE A 135 9.07 2.72 18.74
CA ILE A 135 8.29 3.95 18.57
C ILE A 135 7.37 4.17 19.78
N GLY A 136 6.69 3.12 20.27
CA GLY A 136 5.83 3.20 21.43
C GLY A 136 6.59 3.57 22.71
N LEU A 137 7.75 2.95 22.95
CA LEU A 137 8.65 3.34 24.04
C LEU A 137 9.02 4.82 23.94
N GLY A 138 9.47 5.26 22.75
CA GLY A 138 9.86 6.64 22.53
C GLY A 138 8.71 7.63 22.80
N PHE A 139 7.50 7.30 22.34
CA PHE A 139 6.33 8.12 22.58
C PHE A 139 5.96 8.20 24.07
N GLY A 140 6.00 7.09 24.81
CA GLY A 140 5.67 7.11 26.23
C GLY A 140 6.65 7.96 27.04
N PHE A 141 7.95 7.86 26.78
CA PHE A 141 8.94 8.75 27.39
C PHE A 141 8.73 10.22 26.99
N ALA A 142 8.54 10.52 25.70
CA ALA A 142 8.36 11.88 25.22
C ALA A 142 7.03 12.52 25.68
N SER A 143 6.03 11.71 26.00
CA SER A 143 4.74 12.20 26.50
C SER A 143 4.81 12.83 27.89
N LEU A 144 5.91 12.62 28.62
CA LEU A 144 6.18 13.27 29.90
C LEU A 144 6.52 14.76 29.77
N SER A 145 6.70 15.25 28.54
CA SER A 145 6.74 16.68 28.25
C SER A 145 5.48 17.41 28.75
N LEU A 146 4.33 16.74 28.81
CA LEU A 146 3.13 17.25 29.48
C LEU A 146 3.39 17.58 30.96
N VAL A 147 4.10 16.70 31.67
CA VAL A 147 4.45 16.92 33.08
C VAL A 147 5.39 18.10 33.21
N SER A 148 6.45 18.14 32.38
CA SER A 148 7.44 19.24 32.40
C SER A 148 6.84 20.60 32.06
N ALA A 149 5.85 20.65 31.16
CA ALA A 149 5.15 21.87 30.80
C ALA A 149 4.36 22.46 31.97
N VAL A 150 3.75 21.60 32.79
CA VAL A 150 2.85 22.04 33.88
C VAL A 150 3.60 22.24 35.20
N GLN A 151 4.75 21.59 35.38
CA GLN A 151 5.51 21.56 36.63
C GLN A 151 5.87 22.94 37.22
N TYR A 152 6.10 23.95 36.38
CA TYR A 152 6.48 25.30 36.80
C TYR A 152 5.33 26.32 36.74
N ILE A 153 4.11 25.86 36.46
CA ILE A 153 2.93 26.71 36.30
C ILE A 153 2.13 26.69 37.60
N PRO A 154 1.57 27.84 38.05
CA PRO A 154 0.67 27.89 39.20
C PRO A 154 -0.47 26.89 39.08
N VAL A 155 -0.87 26.27 40.20
CA VAL A 155 -1.86 25.18 40.23
C VAL A 155 -3.19 25.60 39.60
N GLU A 156 -3.57 26.87 39.76
CA GLU A 156 -4.80 27.45 39.21
C GLU A 156 -4.79 27.47 37.67
N LYS A 157 -3.59 27.49 37.06
CA LYS A 157 -3.37 27.58 35.61
C LYS A 157 -2.91 26.26 34.99
N ALA A 158 -2.62 25.25 35.82
CA ALA A 158 -2.18 23.93 35.38
C ALA A 158 -3.19 23.26 34.42
N GLY A 159 -4.50 23.46 34.67
CA GLY A 159 -5.57 22.96 33.80
C GLY A 159 -5.52 23.58 32.40
N ILE A 160 -5.35 24.91 32.31
CA ILE A 160 -5.24 25.64 31.04
C ILE A 160 -3.98 25.19 30.28
N ALA A 161 -2.85 25.09 30.97
CA ALA A 161 -1.58 24.64 30.41
C ALA A 161 -1.65 23.22 29.83
N SER A 162 -2.22 22.27 30.57
CA SER A 162 -2.45 20.90 30.12
C SER A 162 -3.42 20.82 28.94
N GLY A 163 -4.44 21.68 28.92
CA GLY A 163 -5.34 21.82 27.78
C GLY A 163 -4.62 22.30 26.52
N MET A 164 -3.81 23.35 26.65
CA MET A 164 -3.04 23.94 25.55
C MET A 164 -2.05 22.96 24.93
N ILE A 165 -1.30 22.22 25.74
CA ILE A 165 -0.31 21.26 25.23
C ILE A 165 -0.98 20.04 24.56
N ASN A 166 -2.13 19.59 25.09
CA ASN A 166 -2.92 18.54 24.43
C ASN A 166 -3.54 19.03 23.12
N ALA A 167 -4.02 20.27 23.07
CA ALA A 167 -4.49 20.89 21.85
C ALA A 167 -3.37 20.96 20.80
N ALA A 168 -2.15 21.36 21.21
CA ALA A 168 -0.98 21.34 20.33
C ALA A 168 -0.67 19.93 19.82
N ARG A 169 -0.70 18.89 20.67
CA ARG A 169 -0.55 17.50 20.23
C ARG A 169 -1.59 17.11 19.18
N GLN A 170 -2.86 17.46 19.40
CA GLN A 170 -3.93 17.16 18.44
C GLN A 170 -3.77 17.94 17.13
N LEU A 171 -3.29 19.18 17.17
CA LEU A 171 -2.94 19.94 15.96
C LEU A 171 -1.81 19.25 15.18
N GLY A 172 -0.78 18.77 15.88
CA GLY A 172 0.29 17.97 15.27
C GLY A 172 -0.24 16.70 14.60
N THR A 173 -1.12 15.97 15.28
CA THR A 173 -1.83 14.80 14.72
C THR A 173 -2.63 15.16 13.46
N CYS A 174 -3.43 16.23 13.51
CA CYS A 174 -4.23 16.68 12.37
C CYS A 174 -3.36 17.06 11.16
N LEU A 175 -2.27 17.79 11.40
CA LEU A 175 -1.29 18.14 10.35
C LEU A 175 -0.61 16.89 9.80
N GLY A 176 -0.29 15.93 10.66
CA GLY A 176 0.29 14.64 10.26
C GLY A 176 -0.63 13.87 9.32
N ILE A 177 -1.92 13.77 9.65
CA ILE A 177 -2.92 13.13 8.79
C ILE A 177 -3.08 13.90 7.48
N ALA A 178 -3.20 15.23 7.52
CA ALA A 178 -3.38 16.05 6.31
C ALA A 178 -2.19 15.90 5.35
N MET A 179 -0.97 15.93 5.88
CA MET A 179 0.25 15.74 5.10
C MET A 179 0.35 14.32 4.55
N LEU A 180 0.02 13.31 5.36
CA LEU A 180 -0.03 11.92 4.94
C LEU A 180 -1.01 11.74 3.78
N VAL A 181 -2.24 12.26 3.90
CA VAL A 181 -3.26 12.16 2.86
C VAL A 181 -2.80 12.88 1.59
N GLY A 182 -2.19 14.06 1.70
CA GLY A 182 -1.66 14.80 0.55
C GLY A 182 -0.54 14.06 -0.18
N VAL A 183 0.49 13.63 0.55
CA VAL A 183 1.65 12.91 0.00
C VAL A 183 1.24 11.53 -0.52
N LEU A 184 0.41 10.80 0.23
CA LEU A 184 -0.07 9.48 -0.18
C LEU A 184 -0.94 9.60 -1.43
N ASN A 185 -1.88 10.54 -1.50
CA ASN A 185 -2.69 10.73 -2.70
C ASN A 185 -1.85 11.12 -3.91
N HIS A 186 -0.88 12.02 -3.76
CA HIS A 186 0.02 12.40 -4.85
C HIS A 186 0.87 11.21 -5.33
N ASN A 187 1.47 10.47 -4.39
CA ASN A 187 2.30 9.31 -4.73
C ASN A 187 1.47 8.14 -5.28
N VAL A 188 0.28 7.88 -4.75
CA VAL A 188 -0.65 6.86 -5.26
C VAL A 188 -1.19 7.26 -6.62
N ALA A 189 -1.47 8.54 -6.88
CA ALA A 189 -1.86 9.02 -8.20
C ALA A 189 -0.72 8.83 -9.22
N ASN A 190 0.51 9.20 -8.86
CA ASN A 190 1.68 8.98 -9.70
C ASN A 190 1.95 7.48 -9.94
N ALA A 191 1.84 6.66 -8.90
CA ALA A 191 1.95 5.21 -9.01
C ALA A 191 0.84 4.62 -9.89
N LYS A 192 -0.42 5.07 -9.75
CA LYS A 192 -1.53 4.66 -10.64
C LYS A 192 -1.24 5.03 -12.09
N THR A 193 -0.73 6.22 -12.36
CA THR A 193 -0.39 6.66 -13.72
C THR A 193 0.78 5.84 -14.30
N ALA A 194 1.82 5.59 -13.52
CA ALA A 194 2.97 4.76 -13.92
C ALA A 194 2.59 3.28 -14.13
N ILE A 195 1.73 2.73 -13.27
CA ILE A 195 1.16 1.39 -13.38
C ILE A 195 0.28 1.30 -14.63
N LYS A 196 -0.59 2.30 -14.87
CA LYS A 196 -1.42 2.36 -16.09
C LYS A 196 -0.53 2.40 -17.33
N ALA A 197 0.44 3.32 -17.39
CA ALA A 197 1.36 3.43 -18.53
C ALA A 197 2.15 2.14 -18.77
N SER A 198 2.63 1.49 -17.70
CA SER A 198 3.32 0.20 -17.80
C SER A 198 2.38 -0.94 -18.20
N ALA A 199 1.13 -0.96 -17.72
CA ALA A 199 0.11 -1.93 -18.12
C ALA A 199 -0.27 -1.76 -19.58
N TYR A 200 -0.39 -0.52 -20.08
CA TYR A 200 -0.59 -0.21 -21.50
C TYR A 200 0.53 -0.77 -22.35
N GLN A 201 1.79 -0.49 -21.99
CA GLN A 201 2.94 -1.00 -22.73
C GLN A 201 3.01 -2.53 -22.72
N ASN A 202 2.85 -3.16 -21.55
CA ASN A 202 2.87 -4.62 -21.45
C ASN A 202 1.71 -5.27 -22.24
N VAL A 203 0.48 -4.71 -22.22
CA VAL A 203 -0.66 -5.22 -23.01
C VAL A 203 -0.48 -4.93 -24.50
N ARG A 204 0.21 -3.84 -24.86
CA ARG A 204 0.53 -3.47 -26.24
C ARG A 204 1.61 -4.35 -26.86
N GLU A 205 2.57 -4.80 -26.07
CA GLU A 205 3.65 -5.70 -26.47
C GLU A 205 3.26 -7.18 -26.38
N SER A 206 2.27 -7.52 -25.55
CA SER A 206 1.79 -8.90 -25.40
C SER A 206 1.02 -9.37 -26.63
N GLN A 207 1.31 -10.61 -27.07
CA GLN A 207 0.51 -11.32 -28.07
C GLN A 207 -0.81 -11.78 -27.44
N VAL A 208 -1.78 -10.87 -27.31
CA VAL A 208 -3.16 -11.14 -26.84
C VAL A 208 -4.17 -10.76 -27.92
N SER A 209 -5.34 -11.41 -27.93
CA SER A 209 -6.37 -11.14 -28.95
C SER A 209 -6.89 -9.69 -28.86
N PRO A 210 -7.37 -9.09 -29.97
CA PRO A 210 -7.89 -7.72 -29.97
C PRO A 210 -9.03 -7.50 -28.95
N ASN A 211 -9.91 -8.49 -28.79
CA ASN A 211 -11.02 -8.45 -27.85
C ASN A 211 -10.54 -8.43 -26.39
N VAL A 212 -9.47 -9.16 -26.09
CA VAL A 212 -8.85 -9.21 -24.77
C VAL A 212 -8.09 -7.92 -24.48
N ARG A 213 -7.42 -7.34 -25.50
CA ARG A 213 -6.78 -6.02 -25.39
C ARG A 213 -7.80 -4.93 -25.03
N THR A 214 -8.94 -4.85 -25.72
CA THR A 214 -9.99 -3.85 -25.44
C THR A 214 -10.63 -4.06 -24.06
N ALA A 215 -10.80 -5.30 -23.63
CA ALA A 215 -11.34 -5.59 -22.30
C ALA A 215 -10.34 -5.26 -21.17
N LEU A 216 -9.06 -5.58 -21.36
CA LEU A 216 -7.97 -5.21 -20.44
C LEU A 216 -7.83 -3.68 -20.35
N ASP A 217 -7.94 -2.96 -21.46
CA ASP A 217 -7.92 -1.50 -21.50
C ASP A 217 -9.02 -0.89 -20.63
N LYS A 218 -10.25 -1.43 -20.72
CA LYS A 218 -11.36 -1.01 -19.85
C LYS A 218 -11.13 -1.31 -18.37
N VAL A 219 -10.47 -2.42 -18.04
CA VAL A 219 -10.08 -2.75 -16.64
C VAL A 219 -9.00 -1.79 -16.14
N ILE A 220 -8.02 -1.45 -16.99
CA ILE A 220 -6.93 -0.51 -16.64
C ILE A 220 -7.49 0.90 -16.41
N HIS A 221 -8.46 1.35 -17.20
CA HIS A 221 -9.10 2.65 -17.02
C HIS A 221 -10.11 2.67 -15.86
N HIS A 222 -10.94 1.64 -15.73
CA HIS A 222 -12.00 1.50 -14.73
C HIS A 222 -11.95 0.12 -14.06
N ASP A 223 -11.33 0.07 -12.88
CA ASP A 223 -11.19 -1.13 -12.06
C ASP A 223 -12.52 -1.46 -11.36
N THR A 224 -13.39 -2.19 -12.05
CA THR A 224 -14.71 -2.60 -11.55
C THR A 224 -14.88 -4.10 -11.72
N ALA A 225 -15.61 -4.74 -10.79
CA ALA A 225 -15.94 -6.17 -10.86
C ALA A 225 -16.60 -6.55 -12.19
N ALA A 226 -17.44 -5.66 -12.75
CA ALA A 226 -18.06 -5.83 -14.05
C ALA A 226 -17.05 -5.87 -15.22
N ASN A 227 -16.01 -5.03 -15.18
CA ASN A 227 -14.96 -5.03 -16.21
C ASN A 227 -14.04 -6.24 -16.08
N HIS A 228 -13.74 -6.70 -14.87
CA HIS A 228 -13.02 -7.98 -14.64
C HIS A 228 -13.80 -9.18 -15.17
N ALA A 229 -15.12 -9.22 -14.99
CA ALA A 229 -15.97 -10.26 -15.57
C ALA A 229 -15.94 -10.23 -17.11
N LYS A 230 -16.02 -9.04 -17.72
CA LYS A 230 -15.91 -8.87 -19.18
C LYS A 230 -14.54 -9.27 -19.73
N ALA A 231 -13.45 -8.94 -19.03
CA ALA A 231 -12.10 -9.37 -19.40
C ALA A 231 -11.93 -10.89 -19.32
N THR A 232 -12.53 -11.53 -18.30
CA THR A 232 -12.53 -12.98 -18.14
C THR A 232 -13.33 -13.67 -19.26
N LEU A 233 -14.49 -13.12 -19.64
CA LEU A 233 -15.29 -13.61 -20.77
C LEU A 233 -14.54 -13.43 -22.10
N ALA A 234 -13.88 -12.29 -22.30
CA ALA A 234 -13.05 -12.05 -23.49
C ALA A 234 -11.86 -13.01 -23.56
N ALA A 235 -11.23 -13.32 -22.42
CA ALA A 235 -10.10 -14.27 -22.35
C ALA A 235 -10.49 -15.72 -22.66
N LYS A 236 -11.77 -16.08 -22.49
CA LYS A 236 -12.33 -17.39 -22.85
C LYS A 236 -12.82 -17.46 -24.30
N SER A 237 -12.83 -16.35 -25.03
CA SER A 237 -13.28 -16.31 -26.43
C SER A 237 -12.28 -17.04 -27.34
N LEU A 238 -12.80 -17.96 -28.16
CA LEU A 238 -12.04 -18.68 -29.19
C LEU A 238 -11.74 -17.82 -30.43
N SER A 239 -12.25 -16.59 -30.48
CA SER A 239 -12.07 -15.68 -31.62
C SER A 239 -10.70 -14.99 -31.58
N ASN A 240 -9.94 -15.08 -32.68
CA ASN A 240 -8.64 -14.41 -32.86
C ASN A 240 -7.61 -14.64 -31.74
N VAL A 241 -7.57 -15.85 -31.18
CA VAL A 241 -6.58 -16.23 -30.17
C VAL A 241 -5.20 -16.29 -30.82
N PRO A 242 -4.20 -15.53 -30.32
CA PRO A 242 -2.87 -15.49 -30.90
C PRO A 242 -2.12 -16.81 -30.70
N LYS A 243 -1.10 -17.03 -31.54
CA LYS A 243 -0.23 -18.21 -31.43
C LYS A 243 0.60 -18.13 -30.13
N PRO A 244 0.92 -19.26 -29.50
CA PRO A 244 1.81 -19.27 -28.33
C PRO A 244 3.18 -18.68 -28.66
N ILE A 245 3.80 -18.02 -27.68
CA ILE A 245 5.13 -17.43 -27.77
C ILE A 245 6.14 -18.53 -28.15
N ARG A 246 6.95 -18.30 -29.19
CA ARG A 246 7.85 -19.29 -29.84
C ARG A 246 8.83 -20.01 -28.90
N THR A 247 9.13 -19.45 -27.73
CA THR A 247 10.06 -20.00 -26.74
C THR A 247 9.38 -20.85 -25.66
N SER A 248 8.05 -20.94 -25.65
CA SER A 248 7.30 -21.73 -24.66
C SER A 248 7.11 -23.19 -25.11
N GLU A 249 7.09 -24.13 -24.17
CA GLU A 249 6.73 -25.54 -24.43
C GLU A 249 5.35 -25.68 -25.12
N LEU A 250 4.42 -24.76 -24.80
CA LEU A 250 3.11 -24.66 -25.43
C LEU A 250 3.18 -24.35 -26.94
N SER A 251 4.26 -23.71 -27.42
CA SER A 251 4.47 -23.50 -28.85
C SER A 251 4.86 -24.79 -29.58
N GLN A 252 5.64 -25.67 -28.94
CA GLN A 252 5.99 -26.98 -29.50
C GLN A 252 4.75 -27.88 -29.60
N LEU A 253 3.94 -27.91 -28.53
CA LEU A 253 2.64 -28.59 -28.51
C LEU A 253 1.68 -28.04 -29.57
N TYR A 254 1.62 -26.72 -29.75
CA TYR A 254 0.79 -26.09 -30.79
C TYR A 254 1.25 -26.46 -32.20
N VAL A 255 2.57 -26.45 -32.46
CA VAL A 255 3.14 -26.87 -33.75
C VAL A 255 2.87 -28.35 -34.00
N GLY A 256 3.04 -29.21 -33.00
CA GLY A 256 2.72 -30.64 -33.08
C GLY A 256 1.25 -30.91 -33.40
N ALA A 257 0.32 -30.27 -32.66
CA ALA A 257 -1.11 -30.36 -32.92
C ALA A 257 -1.49 -29.84 -34.31
N SER A 258 -0.81 -28.78 -34.81
CA SER A 258 -1.04 -28.26 -36.15
C SER A 258 -0.59 -29.22 -37.26
N LYS A 259 0.55 -29.90 -37.07
CA LYS A 259 1.05 -30.91 -38.01
C LYS A 259 0.14 -32.14 -38.05
N LEU A 260 -0.35 -32.59 -36.90
CA LEU A 260 -1.32 -33.69 -36.80
C LEU A 260 -2.64 -33.35 -37.49
N SER A 261 -3.16 -32.14 -37.26
CA SER A 261 -4.38 -31.66 -37.92
C SER A 261 -4.22 -31.60 -39.44
N GLN A 262 -3.08 -31.11 -39.93
CA GLN A 262 -2.79 -31.03 -41.36
C GLN A 262 -2.60 -32.40 -42.01
N ALA A 263 -1.93 -33.33 -41.31
CA ALA A 263 -1.78 -34.71 -41.76
C ALA A 263 -3.13 -35.43 -41.88
N ASN A 264 -4.00 -35.24 -40.88
CA ASN A 264 -5.33 -35.84 -40.87
C ASN A 264 -6.26 -35.21 -41.93
N GLU A 265 -6.17 -33.91 -42.19
CA GLU A 265 -6.91 -33.24 -43.28
C GLU A 265 -6.49 -33.73 -44.67
N LYS A 266 -5.18 -33.94 -44.89
CA LYS A 266 -4.67 -34.60 -46.10
C LYS A 266 -5.20 -36.03 -46.22
N MET A 267 -5.22 -36.79 -45.12
CA MET A 267 -5.76 -38.15 -45.10
C MET A 267 -7.25 -38.17 -45.43
N THR A 268 -8.07 -37.28 -44.86
CA THR A 268 -9.48 -37.14 -45.21
C THR A 268 -9.67 -36.85 -46.70
N GLY A 269 -8.84 -35.96 -47.26
CA GLY A 269 -8.86 -35.63 -48.69
C GLY A 269 -8.53 -36.83 -49.58
N SER A 270 -7.50 -37.60 -49.22
CA SER A 270 -7.14 -38.83 -49.93
C SER A 270 -8.23 -39.90 -49.83
N LEU A 271 -8.86 -40.07 -48.67
CA LEU A 271 -9.96 -41.03 -48.49
C LEU A 271 -11.21 -40.65 -49.29
N LYS A 272 -11.50 -39.35 -49.46
CA LYS A 272 -12.60 -38.89 -50.33
C LYS A 272 -12.32 -39.22 -51.80
N LYS A 273 -11.12 -38.90 -52.29
CA LYS A 273 -10.69 -39.26 -53.66
C LYS A 273 -10.76 -40.77 -53.90
N LEU A 274 -10.24 -41.56 -52.95
CA LEU A 274 -10.27 -43.02 -53.04
C LEU A 274 -11.70 -43.57 -53.11
N ARG A 275 -12.66 -42.95 -52.41
CA ARG A 275 -14.07 -43.31 -52.46
C ARG A 275 -14.69 -42.97 -53.82
N GLU A 276 -14.38 -41.80 -54.38
CA GLU A 276 -14.82 -41.37 -55.71
C GLU A 276 -14.29 -42.32 -56.81
N ASP A 277 -13.02 -42.72 -56.72
CA ASP A 277 -12.41 -43.66 -57.68
C ASP A 277 -12.97 -45.10 -57.57
N THR A 278 -13.52 -45.45 -56.39
CA THR A 278 -13.99 -46.81 -56.07
C THR A 278 -15.52 -46.94 -56.08
N GLU A 279 -16.25 -45.98 -56.66
CA GLU A 279 -17.72 -46.06 -56.82
C GLU A 279 -18.20 -47.30 -57.57
N ARG A 280 -17.33 -47.91 -58.39
CA ARG A 280 -17.58 -49.18 -59.09
C ARG A 280 -17.53 -50.42 -58.19
N LEU A 281 -17.06 -50.31 -56.94
CA LEU A 281 -17.00 -51.39 -55.95
C LEU A 281 -17.82 -51.01 -54.69
N PRO A 282 -19.12 -51.35 -54.65
CA PRO A 282 -20.05 -50.83 -53.65
C PRO A 282 -19.71 -51.24 -52.20
N ALA A 283 -19.16 -52.43 -51.99
CA ALA A 283 -18.75 -52.91 -50.66
C ALA A 283 -17.61 -52.05 -50.05
N PHE A 284 -16.68 -51.59 -50.88
CA PHE A 284 -15.56 -50.75 -50.43
C PHE A 284 -16.02 -49.29 -50.22
N SER A 285 -16.85 -48.76 -51.12
CA SER A 285 -17.43 -47.42 -50.98
C SER A 285 -18.24 -47.27 -49.68
N GLN A 286 -19.00 -48.30 -49.29
CA GLN A 286 -19.74 -48.31 -48.03
C GLN A 286 -18.83 -48.40 -46.79
N ALA A 287 -17.76 -49.21 -46.84
CA ALA A 287 -16.79 -49.32 -45.75
C ALA A 287 -15.95 -48.03 -45.54
N ALA A 288 -15.75 -47.22 -46.57
CA ALA A 288 -15.00 -45.96 -46.49
C ALA A 288 -15.77 -44.84 -45.77
N VAL A 289 -17.11 -44.86 -45.79
CA VAL A 289 -17.98 -43.83 -45.16
C VAL A 289 -17.70 -43.62 -43.67
N PRO A 290 -17.71 -44.66 -42.81
CA PRO A 290 -17.43 -44.48 -41.38
C PRO A 290 -16.00 -44.00 -41.12
N ILE A 291 -15.02 -44.37 -41.95
CA ILE A 291 -13.62 -43.95 -41.82
C ILE A 291 -13.48 -42.46 -42.17
N ILE A 292 -14.11 -42.00 -43.26
CA ILE A 292 -14.13 -40.57 -43.65
C ILE A 292 -14.80 -39.75 -42.55
N LYS A 293 -15.93 -40.21 -42.02
CA LYS A 293 -16.65 -39.54 -40.93
C LYS A 293 -15.82 -39.49 -39.64
N GLY A 294 -15.16 -40.59 -39.27
CA GLY A 294 -14.25 -40.65 -38.13
C GLY A 294 -13.05 -39.72 -38.28
N SER A 295 -12.44 -39.68 -39.47
CA SER A 295 -11.33 -38.77 -39.80
C SER A 295 -11.76 -37.30 -39.70
N GLN A 296 -12.94 -36.92 -40.21
CA GLN A 296 -13.49 -35.57 -40.08
C GLN A 296 -13.74 -35.15 -38.63
N ILE A 297 -14.30 -36.04 -37.80
CA ILE A 297 -14.50 -35.81 -36.37
C ILE A 297 -13.14 -35.59 -35.70
N LEU A 298 -12.14 -36.40 -36.03
CA LEU A 298 -10.79 -36.28 -35.50
C LEU A 298 -10.13 -34.96 -35.92
N THR A 299 -10.31 -34.50 -37.17
CA THR A 299 -9.81 -33.19 -37.63
C THR A 299 -10.47 -32.05 -36.85
N ALA A 300 -11.78 -32.14 -36.60
CA ALA A 300 -12.51 -31.16 -35.79
C ALA A 300 -11.97 -31.11 -34.35
N LYS A 301 -11.77 -32.28 -33.72
CA LYS A 301 -11.18 -32.39 -32.38
C LYS A 301 -9.74 -31.90 -32.29
N GLN A 302 -8.93 -32.11 -33.33
CA GLN A 302 -7.57 -31.57 -33.40
C GLN A 302 -7.55 -30.04 -33.57
N LYS A 303 -8.52 -29.45 -34.28
CA LYS A 303 -8.72 -27.99 -34.34
C LYS A 303 -9.14 -27.42 -32.98
N GLU A 304 -10.06 -28.08 -32.28
CA GLU A 304 -10.44 -27.72 -30.90
C GLU A 304 -9.23 -27.80 -29.94
N LEU A 305 -8.43 -28.86 -30.01
CA LEU A 305 -7.22 -29.01 -29.20
C LEU A 305 -6.21 -27.87 -29.44
N LYS A 306 -5.98 -27.52 -30.71
CA LYS A 306 -5.09 -26.41 -31.10
C LYS A 306 -5.58 -25.07 -30.52
N GLN A 307 -6.89 -24.83 -30.54
CA GLN A 307 -7.50 -23.66 -29.92
C GLN A 307 -7.37 -23.70 -28.39
N GLY A 308 -7.56 -24.86 -27.75
CA GLY A 308 -7.34 -25.07 -26.32
C GLY A 308 -5.91 -24.74 -25.89
N ILE A 309 -4.89 -25.22 -26.62
CA ILE A 309 -3.47 -24.91 -26.35
C ILE A 309 -3.21 -23.40 -26.44
N SER A 310 -3.81 -22.73 -27.42
CA SER A 310 -3.68 -21.27 -27.56
C SER A 310 -4.36 -20.49 -26.43
N LEU A 311 -5.50 -20.95 -25.93
CA LEU A 311 -6.18 -20.36 -24.76
C LEU A 311 -5.34 -20.52 -23.48
N VAL A 312 -4.73 -21.69 -23.29
CA VAL A 312 -3.83 -21.94 -22.14
C VAL A 312 -2.59 -21.05 -22.22
N ALA A 313 -2.00 -20.88 -23.40
CA ALA A 313 -0.86 -19.98 -23.60
C ALA A 313 -1.24 -18.51 -23.35
N GLN A 314 -2.44 -18.09 -23.77
CA GLN A 314 -2.96 -16.76 -23.48
C GLN A 314 -3.17 -16.55 -21.98
N ALA A 315 -3.75 -17.52 -21.28
CA ALA A 315 -3.94 -17.46 -19.82
C ALA A 315 -2.60 -17.36 -19.07
N ALA A 316 -1.58 -18.12 -19.50
CA ALA A 316 -0.23 -18.04 -18.93
C ALA A 316 0.39 -16.64 -19.13
N THR A 317 0.21 -16.05 -20.31
CA THR A 317 0.69 -14.69 -20.63
C THR A 317 -0.01 -13.64 -19.77
N ILE A 318 -1.34 -13.74 -19.61
CA ILE A 318 -2.13 -12.85 -18.75
C ILE A 318 -1.63 -12.94 -17.30
N LYS A 319 -1.40 -14.16 -16.78
CA LYS A 319 -0.88 -14.37 -15.42
C LYS A 319 0.52 -13.77 -15.25
N GLN A 320 1.39 -13.88 -16.25
CA GLN A 320 2.72 -13.27 -16.22
C GLN A 320 2.66 -11.73 -16.20
N VAL A 321 1.79 -11.13 -17.03
CA VAL A 321 1.56 -9.67 -17.04
C VAL A 321 1.00 -9.20 -15.70
N GLN A 322 0.02 -9.93 -15.14
CA GLN A 322 -0.56 -9.62 -13.83
C GLN A 322 0.50 -9.67 -12.72
N ASN A 323 1.35 -10.70 -12.69
CA ASN A 323 2.45 -10.79 -11.73
C ASN A 323 3.41 -9.61 -11.83
N LYS A 324 3.82 -9.21 -13.05
CA LYS A 324 4.68 -8.04 -13.26
C LYS A 324 4.02 -6.75 -12.74
N ILE A 325 2.73 -6.56 -13.01
CA ILE A 325 1.96 -5.39 -12.53
C ILE A 325 1.89 -5.39 -10.99
N VAL A 326 1.63 -6.54 -10.37
CA VAL A 326 1.56 -6.70 -8.91
C VAL A 326 2.91 -6.39 -8.26
N THR A 327 4.01 -6.95 -8.78
CA THR A 327 5.36 -6.68 -8.26
C THR A 327 5.73 -5.20 -8.38
N LYS A 328 5.41 -4.57 -9.52
CA LYS A 328 5.68 -3.13 -9.73
C LYS A 328 4.82 -2.25 -8.82
N LYS A 329 3.54 -2.59 -8.64
CA LYS A 329 2.63 -1.94 -7.68
C LYS A 329 3.21 -1.98 -6.26
N HIS A 330 3.66 -3.14 -5.80
CA HIS A 330 4.27 -3.27 -4.48
C HIS A 330 5.54 -2.44 -4.33
N SER A 331 6.40 -2.40 -5.35
CA SER A 331 7.64 -1.60 -5.33
C SER A 331 7.36 -0.09 -5.25
N GLU A 332 6.44 0.42 -6.07
CA GLU A 332 6.12 1.86 -6.08
C GLU A 332 5.39 2.30 -4.80
N LEU A 333 4.47 1.47 -4.27
CA LEU A 333 3.84 1.72 -2.97
C LEU A 333 4.86 1.75 -1.84
N THR A 334 5.80 0.81 -1.82
CA THR A 334 6.86 0.79 -0.81
C THR A 334 7.69 2.06 -0.84
N LYS A 335 8.14 2.50 -2.03
CA LYS A 335 8.88 3.77 -2.19
C LYS A 335 8.10 4.99 -1.73
N ALA A 336 6.81 5.04 -2.06
CA ALA A 336 5.92 6.11 -1.62
C ALA A 336 5.85 6.18 -0.09
N PHE A 337 5.70 5.03 0.58
CA PHE A 337 5.67 4.95 2.03
C PHE A 337 7.01 5.33 2.69
N THR A 338 8.13 4.83 2.16
CA THR A 338 9.47 5.20 2.65
C THR A 338 9.69 6.71 2.62
N LYS A 339 9.29 7.40 1.54
CA LYS A 339 9.37 8.87 1.46
C LYS A 339 8.53 9.58 2.51
N THR A 340 7.33 9.07 2.81
CA THR A 340 6.48 9.62 3.87
C THR A 340 7.10 9.44 5.25
N PHE A 341 7.72 8.30 5.54
CA PHE A 341 8.43 8.07 6.80
C PHE A 341 9.64 9.00 6.98
N TRP A 342 10.35 9.34 5.89
CA TRP A 342 11.45 10.30 5.93
C TRP A 342 11.02 11.68 6.43
N VAL A 343 9.82 12.14 6.08
CA VAL A 343 9.29 13.41 6.58
C VAL A 343 9.13 13.37 8.10
N ALA A 344 8.51 12.32 8.63
CA ALA A 344 8.35 12.14 10.07
C ALA A 344 9.70 12.08 10.80
N PHE A 345 10.66 11.34 10.22
CA PHE A 345 12.01 11.25 10.74
C PHE A 345 12.72 12.62 10.79
N ILE A 346 12.69 13.38 9.69
CA ILE A 346 13.34 14.69 9.62
C ILE A 346 12.71 15.66 10.63
N CYS A 347 11.38 15.69 10.73
CA CYS A 347 10.70 16.52 11.72
C CYS A 347 11.10 16.17 13.16
N LEU A 348 11.19 14.88 13.51
CA LEU A 348 11.65 14.45 14.83
C LEU A 348 13.12 14.80 15.08
N ALA A 349 13.99 14.52 14.11
CA ALA A 349 15.42 14.79 14.21
C ALA A 349 15.72 16.29 14.39
N LEU A 350 14.96 17.16 13.72
CA LEU A 350 15.07 18.62 13.88
C LEU A 350 14.60 19.10 15.26
N MET A 351 13.72 18.35 15.94
CA MET A 351 13.20 18.68 17.26
C MET A 351 14.01 18.08 18.42
N CYS A 352 14.96 17.18 18.15
CA CYS A 352 15.87 16.63 19.18
C CYS A 352 16.56 17.70 20.03
N PRO A 353 17.12 18.79 19.47
CA PRO A 353 17.74 19.84 20.29
C PRO A 353 16.76 20.54 21.24
N VAL A 354 15.51 20.72 20.81
CA VAL A 354 14.46 21.37 21.61
C VAL A 354 14.11 20.55 22.85
N ALA A 355 14.33 19.23 22.80
CA ALA A 355 14.09 18.35 23.95
C ALA A 355 14.97 18.70 25.15
N PHE A 356 16.13 19.32 24.96
CA PHE A 356 17.00 19.73 26.07
C PHE A 356 16.46 20.93 26.86
N TRP A 357 15.52 21.70 26.29
CA TRP A 357 14.90 22.83 26.96
C TRP A 357 13.55 22.50 27.59
N THR A 358 13.14 21.23 27.60
CA THR A 358 11.85 20.83 28.17
C THR A 358 11.85 20.82 29.69
N ASP A 359 13.00 20.94 30.36
CA ASP A 359 13.06 21.05 31.82
C ASP A 359 14.25 21.91 32.23
N ARG A 360 14.16 22.52 33.42
CA ARG A 360 15.25 23.32 34.00
C ARG A 360 16.20 22.36 34.74
N PRO A 361 17.53 22.51 34.60
CA PRO A 361 18.46 21.70 35.37
C PRO A 361 18.25 21.96 36.86
N ASN A 362 18.09 20.88 37.65
CA ASN A 362 18.04 20.98 39.10
C ASN A 362 19.39 21.51 39.61
N ASN A 363 19.42 22.79 40.01
CA ASN A 363 20.50 23.30 40.87
C ASN A 363 20.24 22.78 42.28
N LYS A 364 20.74 21.57 42.57
CA LYS A 364 20.92 21.10 43.95
C LYS A 364 22.28 21.56 44.47
#